data_AF-A0A391P104-F1
#
_entry.id   AF-A0A391P104-F1
#
_cell.length_a   1.000
_cell.length_b   1.000
_cell.length_c   1.000
_cell.angle_alpha   90.00
_cell.angle_beta   90.00
_cell.angle_gamma   90.00
#
_symmetry.space_group_name_H-M   'P 1'
#
loop_
_entity.id
_entity.type
_entity.pdbx_description
1 polymer ?
#
loop_
_entity_poly.entity_id
_entity_poly.type
_entity_poly.pdbx_seq_one_letter_code
_entity_poly.pdbx_strand_id
1 'polypeptide(L)'
;MKTGAYRNVEPEEWEEYCKSNIWTESLAAAIAHINEAKGATYELVEVKEIRTQVVAGTNTYMKLVLKAGGAPEIHEVQTYIYTHFMTG
;
A
#
# COMPACT_ATOMS: atom_id res chain seq x y z
N MET A 1 -23.36 -4.34 -3.24
CA MET A 1 -22.92 -3.01 -2.73
C MET A 1 -21.63 -3.22 -1.94
N LYS A 2 -20.49 -2.70 -2.39
CA LYS A 2 -19.29 -2.59 -1.53
C LYS A 2 -19.19 -1.11 -1.14
N THR A 3 -19.76 -0.76 0.01
CA THR A 3 -19.97 0.65 0.43
C THR A 3 -19.12 1.02 1.65
N GLY A 4 -17.81 0.84 1.55
CA GLY A 4 -16.89 1.63 2.38
C GLY A 4 -16.54 2.91 1.62
N ALA A 5 -16.44 4.06 2.28
CA ALA A 5 -15.75 5.20 1.68
C ALA A 5 -14.23 5.00 1.81
N TYR A 6 -13.44 5.55 0.89
CA TYR A 6 -12.01 5.69 1.15
C TYR A 6 -11.82 6.66 2.32
N ARG A 7 -11.02 6.24 3.29
CA ARG A 7 -10.51 7.05 4.37
C ARG A 7 -9.06 7.40 4.05
N ASN A 8 -8.71 8.68 4.11
CA ASN A 8 -7.32 9.08 4.16
C ASN A 8 -6.74 8.66 5.52
N VAL A 9 -5.58 8.03 5.50
CA VAL A 9 -4.83 7.76 6.73
C VAL A 9 -3.95 8.98 6.97
N GLU A 10 -4.16 9.66 8.09
CA GLU A 10 -3.41 10.88 8.40
C GLU A 10 -1.93 10.55 8.71
N PRO A 11 -0.98 11.45 8.42
CA PRO A 11 0.45 11.19 8.61
C PRO A 11 0.84 10.70 10.01
N GLU A 12 0.16 11.18 11.05
CA GLU A 12 0.37 10.75 12.43
C GLU A 12 -0.08 9.30 12.69
N GLU A 13 -1.04 8.79 11.93
CA GLU A 13 -1.49 7.40 11.99
C GLU A 13 -0.58 6.49 11.16
N TRP A 14 0.29 7.04 10.31
CA TRP A 14 1.15 6.23 9.45
C TRP A 14 2.05 5.32 10.27
N GLU A 15 2.62 5.78 11.39
CA GLU A 15 3.50 4.93 12.18
C GLU A 15 2.78 3.69 12.74
N GLU A 16 1.52 3.85 13.15
CA GLU A 16 0.68 2.75 13.63
C GLU A 16 0.24 1.84 12.47
N TYR A 17 -0.20 2.43 11.35
CA TYR A 17 -0.56 1.68 10.15
C TYR A 17 0.64 0.91 9.59
N CYS A 18 1.84 1.50 9.61
CA CYS A 18 3.08 0.89 9.16
C CYS A 18 3.52 -0.30 10.02
N LYS A 19 3.02 -0.39 11.26
CA LYS A 19 3.23 -1.54 12.14
C LYS A 19 2.16 -2.62 11.96
N SER A 20 1.07 -2.36 11.24
CA SER A 20 0.06 -3.36 10.94
C SER A 20 0.54 -4.33 9.85
N ASN A 21 0.27 -5.63 10.03
CA ASN A 21 0.68 -6.67 9.07
C ASN A 21 0.12 -6.42 7.66
N ILE A 22 -1.11 -5.88 7.57
CA ILE A 22 -1.80 -5.60 6.31
C ILE A 22 -1.07 -4.54 5.47
N TRP A 23 -0.51 -3.52 6.12
CA TRP A 23 0.24 -2.47 5.43
C TRP A 23 1.59 -2.99 4.93
N THR A 24 2.35 -3.67 5.79
CA THR A 24 3.67 -4.20 5.43
C THR A 24 3.56 -5.17 4.26
N GLU A 25 2.55 -6.04 4.26
CA GLU A 25 2.26 -6.95 3.15
C GLU A 25 1.84 -6.18 1.88
N SER A 26 0.97 -5.18 2.00
CA SER A 26 0.54 -4.36 0.86
C SER A 26 1.71 -3.60 0.23
N LEU A 27 2.57 -2.99 1.03
CA LEU A 27 3.72 -2.24 0.58
C LEU A 27 4.76 -3.16 -0.08
N ALA A 28 5.05 -4.30 0.54
CA ALA A 28 5.98 -5.28 -0.03
C ALA A 28 5.47 -5.80 -1.38
N ALA A 29 4.18 -6.15 -1.46
CA ALA A 29 3.55 -6.59 -2.71
C ALA A 29 3.59 -5.50 -3.79
N ALA A 30 3.33 -4.24 -3.41
CA ALA A 30 3.39 -3.11 -4.33
C ALA A 30 4.79 -2.88 -4.90
N ILE A 31 5.82 -2.86 -4.05
CA ILE A 31 7.21 -2.67 -4.50
C ILE A 31 7.66 -3.85 -5.35
N ALA A 32 7.34 -5.09 -4.96
CA ALA A 32 7.65 -6.28 -5.74
C ALA A 32 7.02 -6.22 -7.14
N HIS A 33 5.74 -5.83 -7.23
CA HIS A 33 5.05 -5.67 -8.50
C HIS A 33 5.68 -4.59 -9.38
N ILE A 34 6.07 -3.46 -8.80
CA ILE A 34 6.75 -2.37 -9.52
C ILE A 34 8.12 -2.84 -10.02
N ASN A 35 8.87 -3.55 -9.19
CA ASN A 35 10.18 -4.10 -9.54
C ASN A 35 10.09 -5.08 -10.71
N GLU A 36 9.10 -5.98 -10.68
CA GLU A 36 8.82 -6.92 -11.76
C GLU A 36 8.42 -6.17 -13.05
N ALA A 37 7.47 -5.23 -12.96
CA ALA A 37 6.97 -4.50 -14.11
C ALA A 37 8.02 -3.61 -14.79
N LYS A 38 8.98 -3.09 -14.00
CA LYS A 38 10.03 -2.18 -14.49
C LYS A 38 11.37 -2.88 -14.75
N GLY A 39 11.53 -4.12 -14.31
CA GLY A 39 12.81 -4.85 -14.42
C GLY A 39 13.95 -4.19 -13.65
N ALA A 40 13.65 -3.57 -12.51
CA ALA A 40 14.61 -2.83 -11.69
C ALA A 40 14.35 -3.03 -10.19
N THR A 41 15.36 -2.80 -9.36
CA THR A 41 15.23 -2.86 -7.90
C THR A 41 14.98 -1.48 -7.34
N TYR A 42 13.70 -1.15 -7.13
CA TYR A 42 13.30 0.07 -6.44
C TYR A 42 13.33 -0.10 -4.93
N GLU A 43 13.83 0.91 -4.25
CA GLU A 43 13.78 1.08 -2.80
C GLU A 43 12.77 2.17 -2.45
N LEU A 44 12.05 1.98 -1.34
CA LEU A 44 11.13 2.98 -0.81
C LEU A 44 11.92 4.16 -0.22
N VAL A 45 11.63 5.36 -0.71
CA VAL A 45 12.18 6.62 -0.19
C VAL A 45 11.20 7.26 0.79
N GLU A 46 9.93 7.36 0.39
CA GLU A 46 8.91 8.08 1.15
C GLU A 46 7.51 7.57 0.81
N VAL A 47 6.62 7.53 1.80
CA VAL A 47 5.18 7.39 1.56
C VAL A 47 4.58 8.79 1.51
N LYS A 48 3.84 9.12 0.44
CA LYS A 48 3.19 10.42 0.27
C LYS A 48 1.73 10.40 0.68
N GLU A 49 1.08 9.26 0.50
CA GLU A 49 -0.35 9.14 0.74
C GLU A 49 -0.72 7.67 0.97
N ILE A 50 -1.63 7.46 1.91
CA ILE A 50 -2.30 6.18 2.13
C ILE A 50 -3.80 6.46 2.20
N ARG A 51 -4.58 5.71 1.42
CA ARG A 51 -6.04 5.66 1.55
C ARG A 51 -6.48 4.22 1.73
N THR A 52 -7.36 3.98 2.68
CA THR A 52 -7.91 2.63 2.91
C THR A 52 -9.41 2.63 2.77
N GLN A 53 -9.96 1.50 2.32
CA GLN A 53 -11.39 1.29 2.22
C GLN A 53 -11.70 -0.13 2.65
N VAL A 54 -12.46 -0.25 3.74
CA VAL A 54 -12.95 -1.54 4.23
C VAL A 54 -14.17 -1.96 3.41
N VAL A 55 -14.09 -3.13 2.80
CA VAL A 55 -15.16 -3.80 2.04
C VAL A 55 -15.30 -5.25 2.55
N ALA A 56 -15.43 -6.26 1.70
CA ALA A 56 -15.26 -7.68 2.07
C ALA A 56 -13.78 -8.07 2.36
N GLY A 57 -12.95 -7.09 2.68
CA GLY A 57 -11.49 -7.11 2.75
C GLY A 57 -11.02 -5.65 2.83
N THR A 58 -9.73 -5.39 2.68
CA THR A 58 -9.19 -4.02 2.72
C THR A 58 -8.61 -3.67 1.36
N ASN A 59 -9.18 -2.65 0.73
CA ASN A 59 -8.55 -1.95 -0.39
C ASN A 59 -7.59 -0.92 0.19
N THR A 60 -6.34 -0.93 -0.26
CA THR A 60 -5.32 0.05 0.12
C THR A 60 -4.81 0.72 -1.14
N TYR A 61 -4.89 2.05 -1.18
CA TYR A 61 -4.25 2.87 -2.19
C TYR A 61 -3.06 3.58 -1.56
N MET A 62 -1.92 3.57 -2.25
CA MET A 62 -0.69 4.19 -1.79
C MET A 62 -0.06 5.04 -2.89
N LYS A 63 0.46 6.20 -2.50
CA LYS A 63 1.36 7.01 -3.30
C LYS A 63 2.76 6.93 -2.70
N LEU A 64 3.69 6.31 -3.43
CA LEU A 64 5.02 5.98 -2.96
C LEU A 64 6.06 6.74 -3.79
N VAL A 65 7.08 7.27 -3.13
CA VAL A 65 8.30 7.73 -3.78
C VAL A 65 9.30 6.59 -3.73
N LEU A 66 9.68 6.08 -4.90
CA LEU A 66 10.60 4.96 -5.05
C LEU A 66 11.85 5.40 -5.83
N LYS A 67 12.98 4.72 -5.63
CA LYS A 67 14.21 5.00 -6.38
C LYS A 67 14.93 3.72 -6.81
N ALA A 68 15.32 3.64 -8.07
CA ALA A 68 16.20 2.61 -8.61
C ALA A 68 17.41 3.25 -9.31
N GLY A 69 18.51 3.46 -8.56
CA GLY A 69 19.78 3.98 -9.08
C GLY A 69 19.79 5.45 -9.59
N GLY A 70 18.63 6.05 -9.86
CA GLY A 70 18.48 7.39 -10.45
C GLY A 70 17.74 8.41 -9.57
N ALA A 71 17.01 9.33 -10.21
CA ALA A 71 16.13 10.25 -9.50
C ALA A 71 14.93 9.50 -8.89
N PRO A 72 14.41 9.91 -7.73
CA PRO A 72 13.20 9.31 -7.18
C PRO A 72 11.99 9.55 -8.08
N GLU A 73 11.15 8.53 -8.21
CA GLU A 73 9.92 8.50 -9.01
C GLU A 73 8.70 8.31 -8.10
N ILE A 74 7.56 8.86 -8.50
CA ILE A 74 6.29 8.69 -7.79
C ILE A 74 5.49 7.57 -8.44
N HIS A 75 5.04 6.62 -7.62
CA HIS A 75 4.21 5.49 -8.02
C HIS A 75 2.90 5.49 -7.24
N GLU A 76 1.80 5.34 -7.95
CA GLU A 76 0.47 5.17 -7.38
C GLU A 76 0.06 3.70 -7.56
N VAL A 77 -0.31 3.04 -6.47
CA VAL A 77 -0.56 1.61 -6.44
C VAL A 77 -1.76 1.29 -5.58
N GLN A 78 -2.57 0.34 -6.02
CA GLN A 78 -3.73 -0.14 -5.30
C GLN A 78 -3.58 -1.64 -5.04
N THR A 79 -3.67 -2.05 -3.78
CA THR A 79 -3.70 -3.44 -3.35
C THR A 79 -5.05 -3.79 -2.76
N TYR A 80 -5.43 -5.07 -2.87
CA TYR A 80 -6.62 -5.61 -2.22
C TYR A 80 -6.25 -6.85 -1.41
N ILE A 81 -6.44 -6.78 -0.10
CA ILE A 81 -6.23 -7.91 0.82
C ILE A 81 -7.60 -8.43 1.26
N TYR A 82 -7.87 -9.70 0.95
CA TYR A 82 -9.09 -10.36 1.40
C TYR A 82 -8.88 -10.95 2.79
N THR A 83 -9.55 -10.41 3.80
CA THR A 83 -9.52 -11.00 5.15
C THR A 83 -10.62 -12.06 5.23
N HIS A 84 -10.26 -13.33 5.11
CA HIS A 84 -11.20 -14.43 5.36
C HIS A 84 -11.26 -14.69 6.87
N PHE A 85 -12.35 -14.30 7.53
CA PHE A 85 -12.62 -14.76 8.88
C PHE A 85 -13.07 -16.22 8.80
N MET A 86 -12.18 -17.15 9.14
CA MET A 86 -12.57 -18.53 9.41
C MET A 86 -13.37 -18.51 10.72
N THR A 87 -14.70 -18.49 10.64
CA THR A 87 -15.56 -18.76 11.80
C THR A 87 -15.43 -20.25 12.13
N GLY A 88 -14.70 -20.55 13.20
CA GLY A 88 -14.70 -21.87 13.84
C GLY A 88 -15.87 -22.02 14.79
#